data_AF-A0AAW4X4L1-F1
#
_entry.id   AF-A0AAW4X4L1-F1
#
_cell.length_a   1.000
_cell.length_b   1.000
_cell.length_c   1.000
_cell.angle_alpha   90.00
_cell.angle_beta   90.00
_cell.angle_gamma   90.00
#
_symmetry.space_group_name_H-M   'P 1'
#
loop_
_entity.id
_entity.type
_entity.pdbx_description
1 polymer ?
#
loop_
_entity_poly.entity_id
_entity_poly.type
_entity_poly.pdbx_seq_one_letter_code
_entity_poly.pdbx_strand_id
1 'polypeptide(L)'
;MKELDKQRKNIVTERFRDAVVKWMADHHSNQSDLAKRAGVTRAIVANVISGHRTPTLTSAVLLSRAMGVSLDEIESGRIADVADPSQFAKLFKEDFLKTLKSTVKNGQYYSRELVELTDDQKDTIIRLIYAYLDVSKTGHFKGDDKQ
;
A
#
# COMPACT_ATOMS: atom_id res chain seq x y z
N MET A 1 9.40 14.97 -5.65
CA MET A 1 8.94 15.09 -4.24
C MET A 1 7.48 15.56 -4.17
N LYS A 2 7.12 16.76 -4.64
CA LYS A 2 5.74 17.27 -4.60
C LYS A 2 4.66 16.37 -5.25
N GLU A 3 4.99 15.71 -6.37
CA GLU A 3 4.05 14.77 -7.03
C GLU A 3 3.84 13.47 -6.24
N LEU A 4 4.89 12.94 -5.61
CA LEU A 4 4.80 11.73 -4.78
C LEU A 4 3.96 12.00 -3.53
N ASP A 5 4.13 13.15 -2.89
CA ASP A 5 3.33 13.53 -1.72
C ASP A 5 1.84 13.69 -2.08
N LYS A 6 1.55 14.25 -3.26
CA LYS A 6 0.19 14.36 -3.78
C LYS A 6 -0.42 12.98 -4.06
N GLN A 7 0.32 12.08 -4.69
CA GLN A 7 -0.11 10.70 -4.95
C GLN A 7 -0.39 9.94 -3.66
N ARG A 8 0.53 9.98 -2.69
CA ARG A 8 0.34 9.37 -1.36
C ARG A 8 -0.91 9.89 -0.67
N LYS A 9 -1.11 11.21 -0.71
CA LYS A 9 -2.28 11.86 -0.12
C LYS A 9 -3.59 11.39 -0.78
N ASN A 10 -3.61 11.23 -2.09
CA ASN A 10 -4.80 10.74 -2.81
C ASN A 10 -5.12 9.29 -2.42
N ILE A 11 -4.12 8.40 -2.39
CA ILE A 11 -4.30 6.98 -2.03
C ILE A 11 -4.89 6.84 -0.62
N VAL A 12 -4.32 7.55 0.36
CA VAL A 12 -4.84 7.57 1.73
C VAL A 12 -6.29 8.09 1.75
N THR A 13 -6.58 9.12 0.95
CA THR A 13 -7.93 9.70 0.91
C THR A 13 -8.95 8.73 0.31
N GLU A 14 -8.59 8.02 -0.76
CA GLU A 14 -9.46 7.04 -1.43
C GLU A 14 -9.72 5.82 -0.55
N ARG A 15 -8.68 5.25 0.07
CA ARG A 15 -8.83 4.09 0.96
C ARG A 15 -9.69 4.41 2.18
N PHE A 16 -9.44 5.55 2.79
CA PHE A 16 -10.24 5.97 3.93
C PHE A 16 -11.71 6.20 3.54
N ARG A 17 -11.96 6.80 2.37
CA ARG A 17 -13.30 6.93 1.80
C ARG A 17 -13.96 5.56 1.63
N ASP A 18 -13.27 4.62 0.99
CA ASP A 18 -13.82 3.29 0.68
C ASP A 18 -14.14 2.51 1.96
N ALA A 19 -13.28 2.58 2.97
CA ALA A 19 -13.53 2.00 4.28
C ALA A 19 -14.80 2.57 4.93
N VAL A 20 -14.97 3.90 4.91
CA VAL A 20 -16.17 4.56 5.46
C VAL A 20 -17.43 4.17 4.70
N VAL A 21 -17.39 4.18 3.36
CA VAL A 21 -18.53 3.82 2.51
C VAL A 21 -18.94 2.37 2.73
N LYS A 22 -17.96 1.45 2.76
CA LYS A 22 -18.20 0.04 3.02
C LYS A 22 -18.80 -0.18 4.40
N TRP A 23 -18.21 0.41 5.44
CA TRP A 23 -18.73 0.27 6.80
C TRP A 23 -20.18 0.76 6.91
N MET A 24 -20.51 1.90 6.29
CA MET A 24 -21.87 2.43 6.26
C MET A 24 -22.85 1.50 5.55
N ALA A 25 -22.43 0.88 4.45
CA ALA A 25 -23.25 -0.09 3.72
C ALA A 25 -23.50 -1.35 4.57
N ASP A 26 -22.46 -1.91 5.19
CA ASP A 26 -22.51 -3.14 6.01
C ASP A 26 -23.36 -2.95 7.28
N HIS A 27 -23.42 -1.73 7.82
CA HIS A 27 -24.14 -1.41 9.05
C HIS A 27 -25.46 -0.67 8.81
N HIS A 28 -25.93 -0.58 7.55
CA HIS A 28 -27.12 0.19 7.14
C HIS A 28 -27.20 1.60 7.76
N SER A 29 -26.05 2.24 7.92
CA SER A 29 -25.90 3.51 8.64
C SER A 29 -25.76 4.66 7.65
N ASN A 30 -26.37 5.81 7.95
CA ASN A 30 -26.17 7.02 7.15
C ASN A 30 -25.04 7.90 7.73
N GLN A 31 -24.68 8.98 7.01
CA GLN A 31 -23.59 9.87 7.41
C GLN A 31 -23.81 10.49 8.81
N SER A 32 -25.06 10.81 9.14
CA SER A 32 -25.42 11.40 10.43
C SER A 32 -25.23 10.40 11.57
N ASP A 33 -25.49 9.11 11.32
CA ASP A 33 -25.34 8.06 12.33
C ASP A 33 -23.86 7.83 12.66
N LEU A 34 -23.02 7.71 11.63
CA LEU A 34 -21.57 7.60 11.81
C LEU A 34 -21.00 8.86 12.48
N ALA A 35 -21.45 10.05 12.08
CA ALA A 35 -21.00 11.31 12.68
C ALA A 35 -21.33 11.38 14.18
N LYS A 36 -22.56 11.02 14.56
CA LYS A 36 -22.98 10.93 15.97
C LYS A 36 -22.15 9.92 16.74
N ARG A 37 -21.95 8.73 16.17
CA ARG A 37 -21.16 7.65 16.79
C ARG A 37 -19.70 8.04 17.00
N ALA A 38 -19.11 8.79 16.08
CA ALA A 38 -17.74 9.27 16.16
C ALA A 38 -17.57 10.58 16.95
N GLY A 39 -18.65 11.23 17.38
CA GLY A 39 -18.59 12.54 18.02
C GLY A 39 -18.07 13.65 17.11
N VAL A 40 -18.32 13.55 15.80
CA VAL A 40 -17.90 14.54 14.79
C VAL A 40 -19.11 15.15 14.09
N THR A 41 -18.89 16.23 13.33
CA THR A 41 -19.96 16.82 12.52
C THR A 41 -20.23 15.98 11.27
N ARG A 42 -21.47 16.01 10.77
CA ARG A 42 -21.82 15.37 9.49
C ARG A 42 -20.96 15.89 8.33
N ALA A 43 -20.54 17.15 8.38
CA ALA A 43 -19.67 17.74 7.37
C ALA A 43 -18.30 17.05 7.28
N ILE A 44 -17.74 16.58 8.40
CA ILE A 44 -16.48 15.81 8.41
C ILE A 44 -16.67 14.49 7.65
N VAL A 45 -17.75 13.77 7.92
CA VAL A 45 -18.07 12.51 7.22
C VAL A 45 -18.31 12.75 5.73
N ALA A 46 -19.05 13.80 5.38
CA ALA A 46 -19.30 14.16 3.98
C ALA A 46 -18.03 14.52 3.21
N ASN A 47 -17.08 15.22 3.84
CA ASN A 47 -15.78 15.57 3.24
C ASN A 47 -14.90 14.34 2.97
N VAL A 48 -14.97 13.34 3.84
CA VAL A 48 -14.28 12.06 3.64
C VAL A 48 -14.91 11.31 2.47
N ILE A 49 -16.25 11.19 2.45
CA ILE A 49 -16.97 10.47 1.40
C ILE A 49 -16.79 11.11 0.03
N SER A 50 -16.68 12.44 -0.05
CA SER A 50 -16.46 13.13 -1.32
C SER A 50 -15.05 12.90 -1.89
N GLY A 51 -14.10 12.38 -1.10
CA GLY A 51 -12.71 12.17 -1.49
C GLY A 51 -11.94 13.46 -1.79
N HIS A 52 -12.53 14.64 -1.57
CA HIS A 52 -11.89 15.93 -1.88
C HIS A 52 -10.85 16.34 -0.83
N ARG A 53 -10.96 15.80 0.38
CA ARG A 53 -10.03 16.11 1.48
C ARG A 53 -9.66 14.87 2.26
N THR A 54 -8.36 14.71 2.44
CA THR A 54 -7.80 13.77 3.41
C THR A 54 -8.27 14.15 4.81
N PRO A 55 -8.81 13.21 5.60
CA PRO A 55 -9.14 13.47 7.00
C PRO A 55 -7.89 13.89 7.78
N THR A 56 -8.06 14.77 8.75
CA THR A 56 -6.99 15.05 9.73
C THR A 56 -6.78 13.81 10.59
N LEU A 57 -5.58 13.65 11.19
CA LEU A 57 -5.30 12.53 12.10
C LEU A 57 -6.37 12.39 13.19
N THR A 58 -6.78 13.50 13.81
CA THR A 58 -7.86 13.53 14.80
C THR A 58 -9.17 12.96 14.25
N SER A 59 -9.59 13.39 13.06
CA SER A 59 -10.84 12.93 12.45
C SER A 59 -10.74 11.45 12.05
N ALA A 60 -9.58 11.03 11.53
CA ALA A 60 -9.30 9.65 11.15
C ALA A 60 -9.39 8.72 12.36
N VAL A 61 -8.79 9.09 13.49
CA VAL A 61 -8.83 8.33 14.76
C VAL A 61 -10.26 8.23 15.31
N LEU A 62 -11.03 9.33 15.29
CA LEU A 62 -12.40 9.30 15.80
C LEU A 62 -13.31 8.41 14.95
N LEU A 63 -13.20 8.51 13.62
CA LEU A 63 -13.96 7.69 12.69
C LEU A 63 -13.55 6.22 12.77
N SER A 64 -12.25 5.91 12.82
CA SER A 64 -11.76 4.54 12.91
C SER A 64 -12.22 3.84 14.20
N ARG A 65 -12.16 4.55 15.34
CA ARG A 65 -12.71 4.07 16.63
C ARG A 65 -14.22 3.84 16.56
N ALA A 66 -14.96 4.74 15.91
CA ALA A 66 -16.41 4.56 15.75
C ALA A 66 -16.73 3.34 14.88
N MET A 67 -15.97 3.12 13.82
CA MET A 67 -16.13 1.97 12.93
C MET A 67 -15.64 0.66 13.54
N GLY A 68 -14.80 0.71 14.58
CA GLY A 68 -14.18 -0.47 15.18
C GLY A 68 -13.08 -1.08 14.31
N VAL A 69 -12.47 -0.27 13.43
CA VAL A 69 -11.43 -0.68 12.48
C VAL A 69 -10.16 0.11 12.81
N SER A 70 -9.00 -0.54 12.80
CA SER A 70 -7.73 0.16 13.04
C SER A 70 -7.34 1.05 11.85
N LEU A 71 -6.56 2.11 12.07
CA LEU A 71 -6.03 2.91 10.97
C LEU A 71 -5.11 2.07 10.08
N ASP A 72 -4.31 1.19 10.68
CA ASP A 72 -3.46 0.25 9.95
C ASP A 72 -4.26 -0.68 9.05
N GLU A 73 -5.44 -1.13 9.47
CA GLU A 73 -6.31 -1.98 8.64
C GLU A 73 -6.93 -1.21 7.47
N ILE A 74 -7.38 0.04 7.70
CA ILE A 74 -7.86 0.94 6.63
C ILE A 74 -6.77 1.19 5.58
N GLU A 75 -5.51 1.31 6.04
CA GLU A 75 -4.35 1.59 5.19
C GLU A 75 -3.55 0.34 4.79
N SER A 76 -3.98 -0.87 5.22
CA SER A 76 -3.22 -2.12 5.05
C SER A 76 -3.07 -2.56 3.59
N GLY A 77 -3.80 -1.93 2.68
CA GLY A 77 -3.48 -1.98 1.26
C GLY A 77 -2.06 -1.44 1.04
N ARG A 78 -1.17 -2.23 0.45
CA ARG A 78 0.07 -1.83 -0.25
C ARG A 78 0.59 -0.41 0.11
N ILE A 79 1.32 -0.28 1.20
CA ILE A 79 2.22 0.86 1.46
C ILE A 79 3.23 1.02 0.29
N ALA A 80 3.36 -0.01 -0.55
CA ALA A 80 4.12 -0.05 -1.80
C ALA A 80 3.41 0.52 -3.05
N ASP A 81 2.16 1.01 -2.97
CA ASP A 81 1.41 1.48 -4.17
C ASP A 81 1.97 2.77 -4.80
N VAL A 82 2.81 3.51 -4.08
CA VAL A 82 3.62 4.56 -4.67
C VAL A 82 5.07 4.10 -4.62
N ALA A 83 5.50 3.41 -5.68
CA ALA A 83 6.92 3.23 -5.93
C ALA A 83 7.56 4.61 -5.96
N ASP A 84 8.27 5.00 -4.91
CA ASP A 84 9.14 6.18 -4.93
C ASP A 84 10.37 5.76 -5.74
N PRO A 85 10.51 6.15 -7.02
CA PRO A 85 11.57 5.63 -7.87
C PRO A 85 12.94 6.06 -7.36
N SER A 86 13.01 7.12 -6.55
CA SER A 86 14.26 7.64 -5.98
C SER A 86 14.71 6.89 -4.73
N GLN A 87 13.76 6.41 -3.90
CA GLN A 87 14.06 5.47 -2.83
C GLN A 87 14.27 4.06 -3.37
N PHE A 88 13.49 3.66 -4.38
CA PHE A 88 13.68 2.44 -5.15
C PHE A 88 15.14 2.43 -5.64
N ALA A 89 15.57 3.38 -6.49
CA ALA A 89 16.96 3.51 -6.97
C ALA A 89 18.04 3.52 -5.87
N LYS A 90 17.75 4.05 -4.67
CA LYS A 90 18.68 4.02 -3.52
C LYS A 90 18.76 2.64 -2.85
N LEU A 91 17.69 1.85 -2.87
CA LEU A 91 17.67 0.45 -2.43
C LEU A 91 18.46 -0.46 -3.39
N PHE A 92 18.64 -0.07 -4.67
CA PHE A 92 19.51 -0.75 -5.65
C PHE A 92 20.99 -0.36 -5.57
N LYS A 93 21.42 0.40 -4.55
CA LYS A 93 22.86 0.64 -4.33
C LYS A 93 23.62 -0.62 -3.94
N GLU A 94 22.90 -1.61 -3.41
CA GLU A 94 23.34 -3.00 -3.41
C GLU A 94 22.56 -3.74 -4.47
N ASP A 95 23.21 -4.69 -5.13
CA ASP A 95 22.68 -5.51 -6.21
C ASP A 95 21.37 -6.19 -5.74
N PHE A 96 20.24 -5.51 -5.95
CA PHE A 96 18.92 -5.90 -5.46
C PHE A 96 18.58 -7.33 -5.89
N LEU A 97 19.09 -7.74 -7.05
CA LEU A 97 18.96 -9.10 -7.56
C LEU A 97 19.69 -10.10 -6.66
N LYS A 98 20.87 -9.74 -6.15
CA LYS A 98 21.63 -10.55 -5.18
C LYS A 98 20.89 -10.63 -3.83
N THR A 99 20.34 -9.52 -3.35
CA THR A 99 19.57 -9.49 -2.08
C THR A 99 18.25 -10.24 -2.22
N LEU A 100 17.49 -10.03 -3.29
CA LEU A 100 16.25 -10.75 -3.58
C LEU A 100 16.51 -12.25 -3.73
N LYS A 101 17.54 -12.64 -4.49
CA LYS A 101 17.97 -14.04 -4.62
C LYS A 101 18.36 -14.65 -3.27
N SER A 102 19.07 -13.89 -2.42
CA SER A 102 19.40 -14.32 -1.05
C SER A 102 18.13 -14.49 -0.20
N THR A 103 17.21 -13.53 -0.22
CA THR A 103 15.97 -13.55 0.56
C THR A 103 15.04 -14.71 0.16
N VAL A 104 14.88 -14.95 -1.14
CA VAL A 104 14.06 -16.05 -1.66
C VAL A 104 14.71 -17.41 -1.37
N LYS A 105 16.04 -17.50 -1.46
CA LYS A 105 16.78 -18.74 -1.12
C LYS A 105 16.81 -19.03 0.38
N ASN A 106 16.93 -18.00 1.22
CA ASN A 106 17.02 -18.10 2.68
C ASN A 106 15.65 -17.92 3.36
N GLY A 107 14.55 -18.36 2.72
CA GLY A 107 13.15 -18.05 3.03
C GLY A 107 12.62 -18.38 4.44
N GLN A 108 13.46 -18.77 5.40
CA GLN A 108 13.12 -19.06 6.79
C GLN A 108 12.47 -17.88 7.55
N TYR A 109 12.60 -16.63 7.08
CA TYR A 109 12.24 -15.43 7.85
C TYR A 109 11.01 -14.65 7.33
N TYR A 110 10.39 -15.05 6.20
CA TYR A 110 9.42 -14.17 5.51
C TYR A 110 8.01 -14.74 5.30
N SER A 111 7.83 -16.05 5.11
CA SER A 111 6.53 -16.74 5.28
C SER A 111 6.71 -18.27 5.22
N ARG A 112 5.79 -19.02 5.86
CA ARG A 112 5.78 -20.50 5.80
C ARG A 112 5.62 -21.01 4.37
N GLU A 113 4.87 -20.28 3.55
CA GLU A 113 4.65 -20.60 2.13
C GLU A 113 5.95 -20.54 1.32
N LEU A 114 6.86 -19.60 1.59
CA LEU A 114 8.15 -19.50 0.90
C LEU A 114 9.15 -20.59 1.33
N VAL A 115 9.02 -21.10 2.56
CA VAL A 115 9.85 -22.20 3.08
C VAL A 115 9.49 -23.51 2.39
N GLU A 116 8.21 -23.73 2.13
CA GLU A 116 7.67 -24.97 1.54
C GLU A 116 7.93 -25.08 0.02
N LEU A 117 8.42 -24.03 -0.64
CA LEU A 117 8.74 -24.04 -2.07
C LEU A 117 10.06 -24.74 -2.39
N THR A 118 10.07 -25.48 -3.50
CA THR A 118 11.29 -26.04 -4.09
C THR A 118 12.18 -24.94 -4.67
N ASP A 119 13.47 -25.25 -4.86
CA ASP A 119 14.42 -24.31 -5.45
C ASP A 119 14.03 -23.90 -6.88
N ASP A 120 13.43 -24.79 -7.67
CA ASP A 120 12.92 -24.49 -9.02
C ASP A 120 11.73 -23.53 -9.01
N GLN A 121 10.85 -23.65 -8.00
CA GLN A 121 9.72 -22.74 -7.81
C GLN A 121 10.22 -21.35 -7.38
N LYS A 122 11.19 -21.30 -6.47
CA LYS A 122 11.87 -20.09 -6.05
C LYS A 122 12.55 -19.37 -7.22
N ASP A 123 13.25 -20.11 -8.08
CA ASP A 123 13.89 -19.57 -9.28
C ASP A 123 12.86 -19.06 -10.30
N THR A 124 11.71 -19.72 -10.42
CA THR A 124 10.60 -19.27 -11.27
C THR A 124 10.02 -17.94 -10.77
N ILE A 125 9.80 -17.79 -9.46
CA ILE A 125 9.32 -16.55 -8.86
C ILE A 125 10.29 -15.40 -9.13
N ILE A 126 11.59 -15.64 -8.97
CA ILE A 126 12.63 -14.64 -9.28
C ILE A 126 12.54 -14.21 -10.75
N ARG A 127 12.38 -15.15 -11.69
CA ARG A 127 12.23 -14.84 -13.13
C ARG A 127 10.96 -14.03 -13.43
N LEU A 128 9.85 -14.34 -12.77
CA LEU A 128 8.60 -13.59 -12.93
C LEU A 128 8.72 -12.16 -12.40
N ILE A 129 9.41 -11.97 -11.27
CA ILE A 129 9.72 -10.64 -10.74
C ILE A 129 10.61 -9.87 -11.72
N TYR A 130 11.63 -10.52 -12.29
CA TYR A 130 12.51 -9.87 -13.29
C TYR A 130 11.74 -9.47 -14.55
N ALA A 131 10.83 -10.33 -15.02
CA ALA A 131 9.98 -10.02 -16.16
C ALA A 131 8.98 -8.90 -15.87
N TYR A 132 8.37 -8.90 -14.68
CA TYR A 132 7.43 -7.85 -14.25
C TYR A 132 8.10 -6.48 -14.11
N LEU A 133 9.35 -6.45 -13.63
CA LEU A 133 10.13 -5.21 -13.48
C LEU A 133 10.86 -4.79 -14.77
N ASP A 134 10.78 -5.59 -15.84
CA ASP A 134 11.54 -5.44 -17.09
C ASP A 134 13.06 -5.27 -16.89
N VAL A 135 13.59 -6.01 -15.92
CA VAL A 135 15.00 -5.97 -15.52
C VAL A 135 15.74 -7.13 -16.18
N SER A 136 16.86 -6.83 -16.82
CA SER A 136 17.79 -7.83 -17.36
C SER A 136 18.44 -8.65 -16.23
N LYS A 137 19.03 -9.80 -16.55
CA LYS A 137 19.68 -10.67 -15.55
C LYS A 137 20.79 -9.98 -14.73
N THR A 138 21.27 -8.82 -15.17
CA THR A 138 22.32 -8.00 -14.58
C THR A 138 21.80 -6.84 -13.72
N GLY A 139 20.49 -6.64 -13.61
CA GLY A 139 19.92 -5.57 -12.78
C GLY A 139 19.65 -4.27 -13.54
N HIS A 140 20.00 -4.21 -14.83
CA HIS A 140 19.72 -3.06 -15.69
C HIS A 140 18.31 -3.13 -16.29
N PHE A 141 17.64 -1.99 -16.37
CA PHE A 141 16.35 -1.88 -17.03
C PHE A 141 16.54 -2.07 -18.55
N LYS A 142 15.66 -2.85 -19.19
CA LYS A 142 15.70 -3.02 -20.65
C LYS A 142 15.38 -1.68 -21.35
N GLY A 143 16.43 -0.97 -21.73
CA GLY A 143 16.34 0.37 -22.32
C GLY A 143 17.52 1.27 -21.96
N ASP A 144 18.23 0.96 -20.87
CA ASP A 144 19.43 1.70 -20.46
C ASP A 144 20.60 1.52 -21.43
N ASP A 145 20.60 0.43 -22.21
CA ASP A 145 21.65 0.11 -23.20
C ASP A 145 21.55 0.94 -24.50
N LYS A 146 20.65 1.93 -24.58
CA LYS A 146 20.58 2.89 -25.68
C LYS A 146 21.02 4.29 -25.23
N GLN A 147 22.32 4.46 -25.04
CA GLN A 147 23.05 5.71 -25.24
C GLN A 147 24.40 5.43 -25.89
#